data_AF-A0A150KE42-F1
#
_entry.id   AF-A0A150KE42-F1
#
_cell.length_a   1.000
_cell.length_b   1.000
_cell.length_c   1.000
_cell.angle_alpha   90.00
_cell.angle_beta   90.00
_cell.angle_gamma   90.00
#
_symmetry.space_group_name_H-M   'P 1'
#
loop_
_entity.id
_entity.type
_entity.pdbx_description
1 polymer ?
#
loop_
_entity_poly.entity_id
_entity_poly.type
_entity_poly.pdbx_seq_one_letter_code
_entity_poly.pdbx_strand_id
1 'polypeptide(L)'
;MSAIPLMNLQLSRNQEELERLKKSKKELLESKYALAEKEHLCLQPALSTSTWQGQLAKQFQIVRKNELLESYKATEKQINTALKLLDGKISQLASENTQIEKAIQTEIVKMRKKEV
;
A
#
# COMPACT_ATOMS: atom_id res chain seq x y z
N MET A 1 -36.50 -1.73 -17.65
CA MET A 1 -35.52 -0.72 -17.21
C MET A 1 -34.13 -1.23 -17.55
N SER A 2 -33.28 -0.44 -18.23
CA SER A 2 -31.93 -0.89 -18.58
C SER A 2 -31.02 -0.87 -17.34
N ALA A 3 -30.16 -1.88 -17.18
CA ALA A 3 -29.22 -1.97 -16.06
C ALA A 3 -27.94 -1.14 -16.26
N ILE A 4 -27.75 -0.58 -17.46
CA ILE A 4 -26.56 0.18 -17.85
C ILE A 4 -26.28 1.41 -16.96
N PRO A 5 -27.27 2.25 -16.59
CA PRO A 5 -27.00 3.42 -15.75
C PRO A 5 -26.44 3.03 -14.37
N LEU A 6 -26.93 1.93 -13.80
CA LEU A 6 -26.44 1.40 -12.52
C LEU A 6 -25.00 0.88 -12.64
N MET A 7 -24.70 0.14 -13.72
CA MET A 7 -23.35 -0.35 -14.02
C MET A 7 -22.35 0.79 -14.23
N ASN A 8 -22.74 1.84 -14.95
CA ASN A 8 -21.91 3.04 -15.14
C ASN A 8 -21.63 3.77 -13.82
N LEU A 9 -22.65 3.88 -12.94
CA LEU A 9 -22.46 4.47 -11.62
C LEU A 9 -21.47 3.67 -10.77
N GLN A 10 -21.55 2.34 -10.79
CA GLN A 10 -20.61 1.47 -10.10
C GLN A 10 -19.19 1.61 -10.64
N LEU A 11 -19.04 1.69 -11.95
CA LEU A 11 -17.75 1.87 -12.63
C LEU A 11 -17.10 3.21 -12.23
N SER A 12 -17.87 4.30 -12.21
CA SER A 12 -17.40 5.61 -11.75
C SER A 12 -16.89 5.57 -10.30
N ARG A 13 -17.65 4.94 -9.39
CA ARG A 13 -17.25 4.80 -7.98
C ARG A 13 -15.97 4.00 -7.83
N ASN A 14 -15.86 2.89 -8.55
CA ASN A 14 -14.66 2.05 -8.52
C ASN A 14 -13.44 2.80 -9.08
N GLN A 15 -13.60 3.64 -10.11
CA GLN A 15 -12.52 4.47 -10.64
C GLN A 15 -12.05 5.51 -9.61
N GLU A 16 -12.97 6.19 -8.93
CA GLU A 16 -12.62 7.12 -7.84
C GLU A 16 -11.87 6.41 -6.71
N GLU A 17 -12.32 5.22 -6.33
CA GLU A 17 -11.64 4.41 -5.30
C GLU A 17 -10.25 3.97 -5.76
N LEU A 18 -10.09 3.56 -7.02
CA LEU A 18 -8.79 3.20 -7.60
C LEU A 18 -7.80 4.37 -7.56
N GLU A 19 -8.24 5.57 -7.91
CA GLU A 19 -7.38 6.76 -7.87
C GLU A 19 -6.97 7.09 -6.43
N ARG A 20 -7.90 6.98 -5.47
CA ARG A 20 -7.59 7.14 -4.05
C ARG A 20 -6.57 6.10 -3.58
N LEU A 21 -6.75 4.83 -3.92
CA LEU A 21 -5.84 3.75 -3.53
C LEU A 21 -4.45 3.91 -4.14
N LYS A 22 -4.36 4.30 -5.41
CA LYS A 22 -3.07 4.60 -6.08
C LYS A 22 -2.35 5.76 -5.40
N LYS A 23 -3.07 6.81 -5.02
CA LYS A 23 -2.53 7.95 -4.28
C LYS A 23 -1.99 7.51 -2.91
N SER A 24 -2.78 6.78 -2.13
CA SER A 24 -2.33 6.26 -0.83
C SER A 24 -1.12 5.32 -0.96
N LYS A 25 -1.07 4.49 -2.02
CA LYS A 25 0.10 3.65 -2.30
C LYS A 25 1.35 4.50 -2.55
N LYS A 26 1.24 5.58 -3.32
CA LYS A 26 2.35 6.50 -3.60
C LYS A 26 2.86 7.15 -2.32
N GLU A 27 1.98 7.71 -1.49
CA GLU A 27 2.34 8.33 -0.21
C GLU A 27 3.01 7.34 0.76
N LEU A 28 2.53 6.09 0.78
CA LEU A 28 3.13 5.03 1.59
C LEU A 28 4.51 4.60 1.06
N LEU A 29 4.73 4.60 -0.25
CA LEU A 29 6.04 4.37 -0.85
C LEU A 29 7.03 5.48 -0.48
N GLU A 30 6.60 6.74 -0.54
CA GLU A 30 7.41 7.89 -0.10
C GLU A 30 7.81 7.74 1.37
N SER A 31 6.86 7.33 2.23
CA SER A 31 7.11 7.06 3.65
C SER A 31 8.08 5.89 3.85
N LYS A 32 7.99 4.84 3.02
CA LYS A 32 8.92 3.71 3.03
C LYS A 32 10.35 4.16 2.69
N TYR A 33 10.53 4.98 1.66
CA TYR A 33 11.84 5.48 1.28
C TYR A 33 12.44 6.39 2.36
N ALA A 34 11.64 7.29 2.92
CA ALA A 34 12.06 8.16 4.02
C ALA A 34 12.38 7.39 5.32
N LEU A 35 11.80 6.20 5.52
CA LEU A 35 12.16 5.30 6.60
C LEU A 35 13.49 4.59 6.30
N ALA A 36 13.66 4.06 5.08
CA ALA A 36 14.89 3.39 4.64
C ALA A 36 16.12 4.29 4.75
N GLU A 37 15.99 5.57 4.42
CA GLU A 37 17.06 6.56 4.59
C GLU A 37 17.53 6.69 6.05
N LYS A 38 16.67 6.38 7.03
CA LYS A 38 16.95 6.50 8.46
C LYS A 38 17.43 5.21 9.11
N GLU A 39 17.51 4.10 8.38
CA GLU A 39 17.94 2.80 8.92
C GLU A 39 19.29 2.89 9.64
N HIS A 40 20.24 3.63 9.05
CA HIS A 40 21.57 3.81 9.61
C HIS A 40 21.56 4.47 11.00
N LEU A 41 20.57 5.32 11.30
CA LEU A 41 20.44 6.00 12.60
C LEU A 41 20.11 5.03 13.74
N CYS A 42 19.52 3.86 13.44
CA CYS A 42 19.26 2.84 14.46
C CYS A 42 20.55 2.34 15.10
N LEU A 43 21.66 2.29 14.35
CA LEU A 43 22.93 1.70 14.80
C LEU A 43 24.13 2.67 14.81
N GLN A 44 23.99 3.90 14.29
CA GLN A 44 25.04 4.95 14.35
C GLN A 44 24.84 6.01 15.45
N PRO A 45 25.92 6.58 16.00
CA PRO A 45 27.30 6.11 15.87
C PRO A 45 27.47 4.75 16.58
N ALA A 46 28.46 3.97 16.13
CA ALA A 46 28.77 2.68 16.73
C ALA A 46 29.22 2.88 18.19
N LEU A 47 28.55 2.21 19.13
CA LEU A 47 28.97 2.18 20.52
C LEU A 47 29.93 1.01 20.71
N SER A 48 31.20 1.33 20.84
CA SER A 48 32.32 0.41 20.97
C SER A 48 33.19 0.83 22.16
N THR A 49 34.08 -0.04 22.60
CA THR A 49 35.08 0.28 23.63
C THR A 49 35.93 1.49 23.25
N SER A 50 36.09 1.79 21.96
CA SER A 50 36.82 2.95 21.46
C SER A 50 35.99 4.23 21.30
N THR A 51 34.66 4.19 21.44
CA THR A 51 33.76 5.36 21.26
C THR A 51 32.94 5.70 22.49
N TRP A 52 32.41 4.72 23.23
CA TRP A 52 31.67 4.93 24.48
C TRP A 52 31.68 3.67 25.36
N GLN A 53 32.31 3.74 26.53
CA GLN A 53 32.54 2.62 27.45
C GLN A 53 31.75 2.80 28.76
N GLY A 54 31.34 1.69 29.37
CA GLY A 54 30.73 1.65 30.70
C GLY A 54 29.46 0.79 30.74
N GLN A 55 28.94 0.55 31.95
CA GLN A 55 27.71 -0.23 32.14
C GLN A 55 26.51 0.41 31.41
N LEU A 56 26.39 1.74 31.49
CA LEU A 56 25.33 2.50 30.81
C LEU A 56 25.44 2.42 29.29
N ALA A 57 26.65 2.47 28.73
CA ALA A 57 26.86 2.32 27.28
C ALA A 57 26.46 0.92 26.79
N LYS A 58 26.76 -0.13 27.57
CA LYS A 58 26.32 -1.50 27.28
C LYS A 58 24.80 -1.63 27.35
N GLN A 59 24.16 -1.09 28.38
CA GLN A 59 22.70 -1.09 28.52
C GLN A 59 22.00 -0.34 27.39
N PHE A 60 22.52 0.84 27.02
CA PHE A 60 21.97 1.61 25.90
C PHE A 60 22.11 0.87 24.57
N GLN A 61 23.23 0.18 24.33
CA GLN A 61 23.40 -0.65 23.13
C GLN A 61 22.41 -1.82 23.06
N ILE A 62 22.01 -2.39 24.21
CA ILE A 62 20.96 -3.41 24.30
C ILE A 62 19.62 -2.83 23.89
N VAL A 63 19.22 -1.67 24.44
CA VAL A 63 17.97 -0.98 24.06
C VAL A 63 17.95 -0.65 22.56
N ARG A 64 19.04 -0.12 22.01
CA ARG A 64 19.13 0.18 20.57
C ARG A 64 18.93 -1.05 19.68
N LYS A 65 19.54 -2.19 20.05
CA LYS A 65 19.46 -3.41 19.24
C LYS A 65 18.13 -4.13 19.41
N ASN A 66 17.63 -4.23 20.65
CA ASN A 66 16.49 -5.08 20.97
C ASN A 66 15.16 -4.34 20.87
N GLU A 67 15.16 -3.01 20.99
CA GLU A 67 13.94 -2.20 20.93
C GLU A 67 13.91 -1.34 19.67
N LEU A 68 14.90 -0.46 19.47
CA LEU A 68 14.86 0.50 18.35
C LEU A 68 14.96 -0.19 16.98
N LEU A 69 15.93 -1.08 16.81
CA LEU A 69 16.11 -1.81 15.55
C LEU A 69 14.93 -2.76 15.28
N GLU A 70 14.41 -3.44 16.30
CA GLU A 70 13.26 -4.32 16.14
C GLU A 70 11.97 -3.54 15.84
N SER A 71 11.77 -2.39 16.48
CA SER A 71 10.67 -1.46 16.16
C SER A 71 10.76 -0.98 14.71
N TYR A 72 11.95 -0.58 14.26
CA TYR A 72 12.19 -0.21 12.86
C TYR A 72 11.80 -1.33 11.89
N LYS A 73 12.29 -2.56 12.11
CA LYS A 73 11.95 -3.73 11.28
C LYS A 73 10.46 -4.05 11.31
N ALA A 74 9.81 -3.89 12.47
CA ALA A 74 8.38 -4.10 12.62
C ALA A 74 7.58 -3.08 11.80
N THR A 75 7.95 -1.80 11.85
CA THR A 75 7.35 -0.75 11.02
C THR A 75 7.57 -1.02 9.53
N GLU A 76 8.78 -1.38 9.13
CA GLU A 76 9.08 -1.73 7.74
C GLU A 76 8.20 -2.90 7.25
N LYS A 77 8.06 -3.95 8.07
CA LYS A 77 7.19 -5.10 7.77
C LYS A 77 5.72 -4.68 7.64
N GLN A 78 5.24 -3.80 8.51
CA GLN A 78 3.86 -3.29 8.46
C GLN A 78 3.61 -2.50 7.17
N ILE A 79 4.53 -1.60 6.80
CA ILE A 79 4.47 -0.84 5.54
C ILE A 79 4.44 -1.78 4.33
N ASN A 80 5.34 -2.76 4.29
CA ASN A 80 5.37 -3.75 3.20
C ASN A 80 4.08 -4.58 3.11
N THR A 81 3.47 -4.91 4.25
CA THR A 81 2.19 -5.62 4.30
C THR A 81 1.06 -4.75 3.78
N ALA A 82 0.99 -3.49 4.21
CA ALA A 82 -0.01 -2.53 3.73
C ALA A 82 0.11 -2.29 2.21
N LEU A 83 1.33 -2.16 1.67
CA LEU A 83 1.55 -2.04 0.23
C LEU A 83 1.02 -3.25 -0.55
N LYS A 84 1.25 -4.47 -0.05
CA LYS A 84 0.71 -5.69 -0.66
C LYS A 84 -0.82 -5.72 -0.65
N LEU A 85 -1.44 -5.27 0.45
CA LEU A 85 -2.90 -5.19 0.55
C LEU A 85 -3.48 -4.17 -0.44
N LEU A 86 -2.83 -3.00 -0.58
CA LEU A 86 -3.20 -2.00 -1.58
C LEU A 86 -3.11 -2.57 -3.00
N ASP A 87 -2.02 -3.27 -3.33
CA ASP A 87 -1.85 -3.91 -4.64
C ASP A 87 -2.92 -4.96 -4.94
N GLY A 88 -3.26 -5.78 -3.95
CA GLY A 88 -4.36 -6.73 -4.06
C GLY A 88 -5.70 -6.04 -4.35
N LYS A 89 -6.03 -4.98 -3.60
CA LYS A 89 -7.30 -4.26 -3.76
C LYS A 89 -7.39 -3.51 -5.09
N ILE A 90 -6.29 -2.88 -5.52
CA ILE A 90 -6.21 -2.22 -6.83
C ILE A 90 -6.44 -3.25 -7.95
N SER A 91 -5.77 -4.39 -7.89
CA SER A 91 -5.90 -5.45 -8.90
C SER A 91 -7.32 -6.01 -8.95
N GLN A 92 -7.94 -6.21 -7.77
CA GLN A 92 -9.32 -6.65 -7.65
C GLN A 92 -10.29 -5.65 -8.31
N LEU A 93 -10.23 -4.37 -7.93
CA LEU A 93 -11.13 -3.34 -8.47
C LEU A 93 -10.96 -3.14 -9.98
N ALA A 94 -9.73 -3.23 -10.50
CA ALA A 94 -9.47 -3.15 -11.94
C ALA A 94 -10.10 -4.33 -12.70
N SER A 95 -10.05 -5.53 -12.12
CA SER A 95 -10.72 -6.72 -12.68
C SER A 95 -12.24 -6.58 -12.66
N GLU A 96 -12.80 -6.09 -11.54
CA GLU A 96 -14.24 -5.81 -11.41
C GLU A 96 -14.70 -4.79 -12.47
N ASN A 97 -13.96 -3.70 -12.68
CA ASN A 97 -14.27 -2.73 -13.73
C ASN A 97 -14.28 -3.35 -15.12
N THR A 98 -13.27 -4.17 -15.44
CA THR A 98 -13.19 -4.88 -16.72
C THR A 98 -14.42 -5.79 -16.93
N GLN A 99 -14.91 -6.42 -15.87
CA GLN A 99 -16.12 -7.27 -15.93
C GLN A 99 -17.38 -6.43 -16.14
N ILE A 100 -17.51 -5.30 -15.45
CA ILE A 100 -18.65 -4.38 -15.60
C ILE A 100 -18.69 -3.81 -17.03
N GLU A 101 -17.55 -3.41 -17.59
CA GLU A 101 -17.44 -2.92 -18.98
C GLU A 101 -17.92 -3.98 -19.99
N LYS A 102 -17.49 -5.24 -19.81
CA LYS A 102 -17.96 -6.36 -20.64
C LYS A 102 -19.47 -6.60 -20.50
N ALA A 103 -20.01 -6.48 -19.30
CA ALA A 103 -21.44 -6.61 -19.04
C ALA A 103 -22.24 -5.50 -19.74
N ILE A 104 -21.78 -4.24 -19.65
CA ILE A 104 -22.38 -3.10 -20.37
C ILE A 104 -22.39 -3.37 -21.87
N GLN A 105 -21.24 -3.76 -22.45
CA GLN A 105 -21.13 -4.01 -23.88
C GLN A 105 -22.09 -5.12 -24.34
N THR A 106 -22.21 -6.19 -23.55
CA THR A 106 -23.13 -7.29 -23.82
C THR A 106 -24.58 -6.81 -23.84
N GLU A 107 -24.96 -5.95 -22.88
CA GLU A 107 -26.31 -5.43 -22.79
C GLU A 107 -26.65 -4.46 -23.92
N ILE A 108 -25.69 -3.62 -24.36
CA ILE A 108 -25.83 -2.77 -25.54
C ILE A 108 -26.11 -3.60 -26.80
N VAL A 109 -25.34 -4.69 -27.00
CA VAL A 109 -25.54 -5.58 -28.16
C VAL A 109 -26.91 -6.26 -28.12
N LYS A 110 -27.37 -6.68 -26.94
CA LYS A 110 -28.73 -7.27 -26.78
C LYS A 110 -29.83 -6.28 -27.11
N MET A 111 -29.70 -5.02 -26.68
CA MET A 111 -30.69 -3.99 -27.00
C MET A 111 -30.75 -3.72 -28.50
N ARG A 112 -29.60 -3.58 -29.18
CA ARG A 112 -29.56 -3.43 -30.65
C ARG A 112 -30.22 -4.58 -31.40
N LYS A 113 -30.05 -5.83 -30.93
CA LYS A 113 -30.68 -7.00 -31.55
C LYS A 113 -32.20 -7.09 -31.34
N LYS A 114 -32.75 -6.37 -30.37
CA LYS A 114 -34.20 -6.32 -30.10
C LYS A 114 -34.90 -5.19 -30.85
N GLU A 115 -34.14 -4.23 -31.38
CA GLU A 115 -34.63 -3.08 -32.15
C GLU A 115 -34.65 -3.35 -33.67
N VAL A 116 -34.11 -4.50 -34.12
CA VAL A 116 -34.10 -5.00 -35.50
C VAL A 116 -35.05 -6.19 -35.60
#